data_AF-A0A6J4NQ81-F1
#
_entry.id   AF-A0A6J4NQ81-F1
#
_cell.length_a   1.000
_cell.length_b   1.000
_cell.length_c   1.000
_cell.angle_alpha   90.00
_cell.angle_beta   90.00
_cell.angle_gamma   90.00
#
_symmetry.space_group_name_H-M   'P 1'
#
loop_
_entity.id
_entity.type
_entity.pdbx_description
1 polymer ?
#
loop_
_entity_poly.entity_id
_entity_poly.type
_entity_poly.pdbx_seq_one_letter_code
_entity_poly.pdbx_strand_id
1 'polypeptide(L)'
;MKLADNKATLSFSNGSPNVELPVYRGTIGPDVIDIRKLYAQTGMFTYDPGFMSTAACQSTITYIDGDKGELLYRGYPIEQLATQCDFLETCHLLLYGELPDVKGKESFVSRVTNHTMVNEQMQFFLRGFRRDAHPMAVMTGLVGALSAFYHDSTDINNPQHREIAAIRLIAKMPTL
;
A
#
# COMPACT_ATOMS: atom_id res chain seq x y z
N MET A 1 -12.94 -0.01 -9.79
CA MET A 1 -14.37 0.17 -9.45
C MET A 1 -15.12 0.40 -10.74
N LYS A 2 -16.43 0.11 -10.77
CA LYS A 2 -17.30 0.39 -11.91
C LYS A 2 -18.31 1.46 -11.51
N LEU A 3 -18.71 2.30 -12.45
CA LEU A 3 -19.80 3.25 -12.24
C LEU A 3 -21.09 2.43 -12.01
N ALA A 4 -21.83 2.74 -10.95
CA ALA A 4 -23.12 2.12 -10.68
C ALA A 4 -24.23 2.82 -11.49
N ASP A 5 -25.34 2.10 -11.73
CA ASP A 5 -26.48 2.62 -12.49
C ASP A 5 -27.27 3.68 -11.69
N ASN A 6 -27.14 3.65 -10.36
CA ASN A 6 -27.76 4.62 -9.46
C ASN A 6 -26.80 5.79 -9.14
N LYS A 7 -27.41 6.89 -8.69
CA LYS A 7 -26.70 8.09 -8.22
C LYS A 7 -27.16 8.42 -6.81
N ALA A 8 -26.29 9.10 -6.05
CA ALA A 8 -26.65 9.69 -4.78
C ALA A 8 -27.12 11.14 -5.00
N THR A 9 -28.14 11.58 -4.28
CA THR A 9 -28.62 12.96 -4.33
C THR A 9 -28.39 13.62 -2.98
N LEU A 10 -27.67 14.74 -2.98
CA LEU A 10 -27.50 15.60 -1.81
C LEU A 10 -28.47 16.79 -1.93
N SER A 11 -29.41 16.88 -1.00
CA SER A 11 -30.40 17.96 -0.94
C SER A 11 -30.13 18.91 0.22
N PHE A 12 -30.38 20.21 0.00
CA PHE A 12 -30.15 21.24 1.01
C PHE A 12 -31.46 21.86 1.49
N SER A 13 -31.60 22.02 2.81
CA SER A 13 -32.76 22.66 3.44
C SER A 13 -32.76 24.18 3.34
N ASN A 14 -31.63 24.78 2.98
CA ASN A 14 -31.47 26.23 2.82
C ASN A 14 -31.91 26.75 1.42
N GLY A 15 -32.51 25.90 0.60
CA GLY A 15 -32.99 26.26 -0.75
C GLY A 15 -31.93 26.18 -1.85
N SER A 16 -30.69 25.80 -1.55
CA SER A 16 -29.69 25.51 -2.57
C SER A 16 -30.12 24.33 -3.46
N PRO A 17 -29.75 24.34 -4.77
CA PRO A 17 -30.12 23.27 -5.68
C PRO A 17 -29.51 21.94 -5.25
N ASN A 18 -30.27 20.86 -5.45
CA ASN A 18 -29.79 19.50 -5.19
C ASN A 18 -28.62 19.17 -6.12
N VAL A 19 -27.70 18.35 -5.63
CA VAL A 19 -26.54 17.87 -6.39
C VAL A 19 -26.62 16.36 -6.54
N GLU A 20 -26.40 15.89 -7.76
CA GLU A 20 -26.22 14.47 -8.06
C GLU A 20 -24.74 14.10 -8.00
N LEU A 21 -24.43 13.05 -7.25
CA LEU A 21 -23.09 12.51 -7.08
C LEU A 21 -23.05 11.09 -7.66
N PRO A 22 -22.06 10.76 -8.50
CA PRO A 22 -21.89 9.41 -9.02
C PRO A 22 -21.63 8.42 -7.88
N VAL A 23 -22.18 7.20 -8.03
CA VAL A 23 -21.88 6.08 -7.14
C VAL A 23 -20.97 5.10 -7.87
N TYR A 24 -19.93 4.64 -7.21
CA TYR A 24 -19.02 3.62 -7.70
C TYR A 24 -19.13 2.36 -6.87
N ARG A 25 -19.12 1.22 -7.55
CA ARG A 25 -19.18 -0.10 -6.94
C ARG A 25 -17.83 -0.81 -7.01
N GLY A 26 -17.40 -1.34 -5.88
CA GLY A 26 -16.26 -2.26 -5.77
C GLY A 26 -16.61 -3.66 -6.29
N THR A 27 -15.61 -4.51 -6.46
CA THR A 27 -15.85 -5.95 -6.68
C THR A 27 -16.46 -6.58 -5.43
N ILE A 28 -16.01 -6.13 -4.27
CA ILE A 28 -16.47 -6.50 -2.93
C ILE A 28 -16.42 -5.24 -2.05
N GLY A 29 -17.17 -5.23 -0.95
CA GLY A 29 -17.25 -4.11 -0.01
C GLY A 29 -18.36 -3.10 -0.36
N PRO A 30 -18.43 -1.99 0.40
CA PRO A 30 -19.47 -0.98 0.24
C PRO A 30 -19.30 -0.16 -1.04
N ASP A 31 -20.43 0.37 -1.53
CA ASP A 31 -20.43 1.37 -2.60
C ASP A 31 -19.87 2.70 -2.08
N VAL A 32 -19.26 3.48 -2.97
CA VAL A 32 -18.65 4.77 -2.63
C VAL A 32 -19.26 5.90 -3.45
N ILE A 33 -19.48 7.04 -2.80
CA ILE A 33 -20.01 8.24 -3.44
C ILE A 33 -18.84 9.13 -3.87
N ASP A 34 -18.80 9.50 -5.14
CA ASP A 34 -17.76 10.37 -5.68
C ASP A 34 -18.06 11.84 -5.40
N ILE A 35 -17.32 12.39 -4.43
CA ILE A 35 -17.41 13.79 -4.01
C ILE A 35 -16.35 14.69 -4.64
N ARG A 36 -15.59 14.25 -5.66
CA ARG A 36 -14.51 15.06 -6.28
C ARG A 36 -14.98 16.42 -6.81
N LYS A 37 -16.25 16.50 -7.24
CA LYS A 37 -16.85 17.74 -7.75
C LYS A 37 -17.68 18.50 -6.72
N LEU A 38 -17.78 18.01 -5.48
CA LEU A 38 -18.65 18.56 -4.44
C LEU A 38 -18.36 20.04 -4.20
N TYR A 39 -17.10 20.41 -3.99
CA TYR A 39 -16.72 21.80 -3.73
C TYR A 39 -17.04 22.72 -4.92
N ALA A 40 -16.73 22.29 -6.14
CA ALA A 40 -17.04 23.07 -7.34
C ALA A 40 -18.55 23.27 -7.56
N GLN A 41 -19.38 22.32 -7.10
CA GLN A 41 -20.84 22.35 -7.25
C GLN A 41 -21.55 23.08 -6.10
N THR A 42 -20.97 23.10 -4.90
CA THR A 42 -21.69 23.52 -3.67
C THR A 42 -20.95 24.58 -2.84
N GLY A 43 -19.66 24.78 -3.07
CA GLY A 43 -18.78 25.58 -2.21
C GLY A 43 -18.49 24.92 -0.86
N MET A 44 -18.84 23.64 -0.66
CA MET A 44 -18.70 22.92 0.61
C MET A 44 -17.67 21.80 0.53
N PHE A 45 -17.12 21.44 1.69
CA PHE A 45 -16.31 20.24 1.90
C PHE A 45 -17.04 19.25 2.81
N THR A 46 -16.65 17.98 2.74
CA THR A 46 -16.98 17.01 3.77
C THR A 46 -16.10 17.26 5.00
N TYR A 47 -16.66 17.05 6.19
CA TYR A 47 -15.91 17.12 7.44
C TYR A 47 -15.84 15.70 8.04
N ASP A 48 -14.71 15.04 7.87
CA ASP A 48 -14.46 13.67 8.32
C ASP A 48 -13.04 13.55 8.93
N PRO A 49 -12.83 14.12 10.15
CA PRO A 49 -11.54 14.04 10.81
C PRO A 49 -11.17 12.58 11.09
N GLY A 50 -10.06 12.12 10.51
CA GLY A 50 -9.61 10.74 10.61
C GLY A 50 -9.98 9.85 9.43
N PHE A 51 -10.70 10.38 8.42
CA PHE A 51 -11.07 9.66 7.19
C PHE A 51 -11.87 8.37 7.42
N MET A 52 -12.67 8.29 8.48
CA MET A 52 -13.39 7.06 8.83
C MET A 52 -14.46 6.69 7.80
N SER A 53 -15.00 7.67 7.09
CA SER A 53 -16.03 7.46 6.04
C SER A 53 -15.54 7.87 4.65
N THR A 54 -14.22 8.06 4.47
CA THR A 54 -13.65 8.55 3.23
C THR A 54 -12.77 7.49 2.57
N ALA A 55 -13.20 6.98 1.42
CA ALA A 55 -12.37 6.11 0.59
C ALA A 55 -11.33 6.94 -0.21
N ALA A 56 -10.06 6.89 0.23
CA ALA A 56 -8.99 7.73 -0.34
C ALA A 56 -8.38 7.18 -1.63
N CYS A 57 -8.46 5.87 -1.88
CA CYS A 57 -7.88 5.24 -3.07
C CYS A 57 -8.68 4.02 -3.54
N GLN A 58 -8.45 3.63 -4.79
CA GLN A 58 -8.84 2.32 -5.30
C GLN A 58 -7.67 1.36 -5.09
N SER A 59 -7.94 0.19 -4.49
CA SER A 59 -6.94 -0.86 -4.30
C SER A 59 -7.48 -2.23 -4.73
N THR A 60 -6.56 -3.09 -5.19
CA THR A 60 -6.81 -4.52 -5.48
C THR A 60 -5.90 -5.42 -4.64
N ILE A 61 -5.30 -4.88 -3.57
CA ILE A 61 -4.27 -5.58 -2.78
C ILE A 61 -4.89 -6.34 -1.62
N THR A 62 -5.61 -5.65 -0.74
CA THR A 62 -6.16 -6.23 0.50
C THR A 62 -7.61 -5.83 0.66
N TYR A 63 -8.44 -6.75 1.14
CA TYR A 63 -9.81 -6.50 1.56
C TYR A 63 -10.00 -6.95 3.02
N ILE A 64 -10.81 -6.18 3.75
CA ILE A 64 -11.12 -6.44 5.17
C ILE A 64 -12.63 -6.26 5.36
N ASP A 65 -13.26 -7.23 6.01
CA ASP A 65 -14.62 -7.11 6.57
C ASP A 65 -14.53 -7.43 8.06
N GLY A 66 -14.56 -6.38 8.90
CA GLY A 66 -14.42 -6.51 10.35
C GLY A 66 -15.62 -7.19 11.01
N ASP A 67 -16.82 -7.04 10.45
CA ASP A 67 -18.05 -7.62 11.00
C ASP A 67 -18.09 -9.14 10.77
N LYS A 68 -17.58 -9.59 9.62
CA LYS A 68 -17.44 -11.02 9.31
C LYS A 68 -16.12 -11.63 9.79
N GLY A 69 -15.14 -10.80 10.17
CA GLY A 69 -13.79 -11.24 10.51
C GLY A 69 -12.98 -11.74 9.31
N GLU A 70 -13.24 -11.21 8.10
CA GLU A 70 -12.56 -11.62 6.88
C GLU A 70 -11.37 -10.70 6.58
N LEU A 71 -10.23 -11.30 6.23
CA LEU A 71 -9.03 -10.61 5.73
C LEU A 71 -8.50 -11.35 4.50
N LEU A 72 -8.48 -10.66 3.36
CA LEU A 72 -8.06 -11.24 2.08
C LEU A 72 -6.85 -10.50 1.51
N TYR A 73 -5.82 -11.23 1.06
CA TYR A 73 -4.74 -10.69 0.22
C TYR A 73 -4.90 -11.20 -1.21
N ARG A 74 -5.08 -10.29 -2.17
CA ARG A 74 -5.37 -10.60 -3.58
C ARG A 74 -6.54 -11.59 -3.77
N GLY A 75 -7.48 -11.61 -2.82
CA GLY A 75 -8.63 -12.52 -2.81
C GLY A 75 -8.43 -13.83 -2.03
N TYR A 76 -7.20 -14.15 -1.60
CA TYR A 76 -6.93 -15.32 -0.76
C TYR A 76 -7.16 -15.00 0.72
N PRO A 77 -7.93 -15.82 1.46
CA PRO A 77 -8.07 -15.69 2.91
C PRO A 77 -6.73 -15.80 3.63
N ILE A 78 -6.53 -14.97 4.65
CA ILE A 78 -5.25 -14.89 5.37
C ILE A 78 -4.85 -16.22 6.02
N GLU A 79 -5.81 -17.01 6.49
CA GLU A 79 -5.59 -18.32 7.10
C GLU A 79 -5.03 -19.34 6.09
N GLN A 80 -5.40 -19.25 4.81
CA GLN A 80 -4.87 -20.11 3.76
C GLN A 80 -3.42 -19.73 3.48
N LEU A 81 -3.12 -18.44 3.35
CA LEU A 81 -1.76 -17.96 3.14
C LEU A 81 -0.84 -18.31 4.31
N ALA A 82 -1.32 -18.15 5.55
CA ALA A 82 -0.54 -18.44 6.74
C ALA A 82 -0.22 -19.94 6.92
N THR A 83 -1.07 -20.84 6.41
CA THR A 83 -0.89 -22.29 6.56
C THR A 83 -0.23 -22.96 5.36
N GLN A 84 -0.34 -22.38 4.17
CA GLN A 84 0.08 -23.00 2.92
C GLN A 84 1.21 -22.25 2.19
N CYS A 85 1.46 -20.98 2.54
CA CYS A 85 2.49 -20.16 1.90
C CYS A 85 3.54 -19.69 2.91
N ASP A 86 4.71 -19.32 2.39
CA ASP A 86 5.73 -18.62 3.14
C ASP A 86 5.67 -17.09 2.96
N PHE A 87 6.52 -16.38 3.71
CA PHE A 87 6.59 -14.93 3.68
C PHE A 87 6.99 -14.39 2.30
N LEU A 88 7.89 -15.05 1.57
CA LEU A 88 8.37 -14.57 0.28
C LEU A 88 7.35 -14.82 -0.83
N GLU A 89 6.60 -15.93 -0.78
CA GLU A 89 5.42 -16.16 -1.63
C GLU A 89 4.35 -15.09 -1.39
N THR A 90 4.10 -14.74 -0.13
CA THR A 90 3.14 -13.68 0.21
C THR A 90 3.64 -12.31 -0.26
N CYS A 91 4.94 -12.01 -0.12
CA CYS A 91 5.54 -10.80 -0.71
C CYS A 91 5.35 -10.74 -2.22
N HIS A 92 5.60 -11.85 -2.92
CA HIS A 92 5.40 -11.96 -4.36
C HIS A 92 3.94 -11.71 -4.74
N LEU A 93 3.00 -12.35 -4.04
CA LEU A 93 1.56 -12.17 -4.23
C LEU A 93 1.14 -10.70 -4.10
N LEU A 94 1.61 -10.02 -3.05
CA LEU A 94 1.28 -8.61 -2.83
C LEU A 94 1.87 -7.71 -3.92
N LEU A 95 3.13 -7.96 -4.32
CA LEU A 95 3.85 -7.13 -5.29
C LEU A 95 3.33 -7.31 -6.72
N TYR A 96 3.10 -8.55 -7.15
CA TYR A 96 2.77 -8.88 -8.55
C TYR A 96 1.30 -9.23 -8.78
N GLY A 97 0.54 -9.53 -7.73
CA GLY A 97 -0.91 -9.79 -7.81
C GLY A 97 -1.31 -11.25 -7.84
N GLU A 98 -0.37 -12.16 -8.13
CA GLU A 98 -0.61 -13.60 -8.24
C GLU A 98 0.44 -14.39 -7.47
N LEU A 99 0.07 -15.61 -7.04
CA LEU A 99 0.99 -16.53 -6.41
C LEU A 99 2.04 -16.99 -7.44
N PRO A 100 3.32 -17.09 -7.05
CA PRO A 100 4.35 -17.55 -7.96
C PRO A 100 4.18 -19.04 -8.28
N ASP A 101 4.56 -19.44 -9.49
CA ASP A 101 4.84 -20.85 -9.78
C ASP A 101 6.20 -21.26 -9.17
N VAL A 102 6.57 -22.54 -9.26
CA VAL A 102 7.80 -23.06 -8.64
C VAL A 102 9.04 -22.29 -9.13
N LYS A 103 9.13 -22.03 -10.44
CA LYS A 103 10.25 -21.31 -11.04
C LYS A 103 10.26 -19.82 -10.65
N GLY A 104 9.09 -19.19 -10.63
CA GLY A 104 8.90 -17.81 -10.20
C GLY A 104 9.30 -17.62 -8.74
N LYS A 105 8.95 -18.59 -7.88
CA LYS A 105 9.35 -18.60 -6.47
C LYS A 105 10.86 -18.67 -6.34
N GLU A 106 11.52 -19.63 -6.98
CA GLU A 106 12.98 -19.78 -6.93
C GLU A 106 13.70 -18.50 -7.41
N SER A 107 13.22 -17.92 -8.52
CA SER A 107 13.75 -16.66 -9.05
C SER A 107 13.57 -15.49 -8.08
N PHE A 108 12.38 -15.34 -7.49
CA PHE A 108 12.08 -14.28 -6.55
C PHE A 108 12.92 -14.40 -5.27
N VAL A 109 13.00 -15.61 -4.69
CA VAL A 109 13.84 -15.89 -3.52
C VAL A 109 15.30 -15.58 -3.81
N SER A 110 15.83 -16.02 -4.96
CA SER A 110 17.19 -15.73 -5.38
C SER A 110 17.43 -14.22 -5.53
N ARG A 111 16.49 -13.49 -6.13
CA ARG A 111 16.59 -12.03 -6.26
C ARG A 111 16.62 -11.33 -4.91
N VAL A 112 15.74 -11.69 -3.98
CA VAL A 112 15.68 -11.06 -2.65
C VAL A 112 16.96 -11.39 -1.85
N THR A 113 17.34 -12.67 -1.78
CA THR A 113 18.50 -13.11 -1.00
C THR A 113 19.82 -12.47 -1.46
N ASN A 114 20.01 -12.31 -2.78
CA ASN A 114 21.19 -11.65 -3.35
C ASN A 114 21.26 -10.13 -3.08
N HIS A 115 20.18 -9.50 -2.62
CA HIS A 115 20.14 -8.07 -2.28
C HIS A 115 20.17 -7.78 -0.78
N THR A 116 20.39 -8.79 0.08
CA THR A 116 20.39 -8.65 1.55
C THR A 116 21.58 -7.85 2.09
N MET A 117 22.73 -7.85 1.40
CA MET A 117 23.93 -7.13 1.82
C MET A 117 23.72 -5.61 1.76
N VAL A 118 24.08 -4.90 2.83
CA VAL A 118 24.03 -3.44 2.91
C VAL A 118 25.43 -2.87 2.65
N ASN A 119 25.51 -1.67 2.08
CA ASN A 119 26.80 -0.98 1.90
C ASN A 119 27.50 -0.81 3.26
N GLU A 120 28.79 -1.16 3.34
CA GLU A 120 29.58 -1.10 4.59
C GLU A 120 29.59 0.30 5.22
N GLN A 121 29.47 1.37 4.41
CA GLN A 121 29.37 2.74 4.92
C GLN A 121 28.16 2.98 5.82
N MET A 122 27.10 2.16 5.69
CA MET A 122 25.93 2.20 6.57
C MET A 122 26.27 1.88 8.02
N GLN A 123 27.30 1.06 8.26
CA GLN A 123 27.75 0.73 9.61
C GLN A 123 28.30 1.97 10.34
N PHE A 124 28.94 2.90 9.63
CA PHE A 124 29.41 4.15 10.22
C PHE A 124 28.25 5.08 10.56
N PHE A 125 27.22 5.12 9.71
CA PHE A 125 25.99 5.85 9.99
C PHE A 125 25.30 5.31 11.25
N LEU A 126 25.18 3.98 11.38
CA LEU A 126 24.63 3.32 12.56
C LEU A 126 25.39 3.69 13.85
N ARG A 127 26.73 3.78 13.79
CA ARG A 127 27.57 4.20 14.93
C ARG A 127 27.35 5.66 15.35
N GLY A 128 26.71 6.48 14.52
CA GLY A 128 26.34 7.86 14.86
C GLY A 128 25.20 7.94 15.89
N PHE A 129 24.41 6.88 16.05
CA PHE A 129 23.39 6.82 17.09
C PHE A 129 24.00 6.52 18.47
N ARG A 130 23.36 7.04 19.52
CA ARG A 130 23.67 6.61 20.89
C ARG A 130 23.33 5.12 21.06
N ARG A 131 24.05 4.44 21.95
CA ARG A 131 23.83 3.01 22.23
C ARG A 131 22.46 2.68 22.83
N ASP A 132 21.79 3.67 23.42
CA ASP A 132 20.45 3.58 24.01
C ASP A 132 19.34 4.12 23.10
N ALA A 133 19.66 4.40 21.82
CA ALA A 133 18.67 4.87 20.86
C ALA A 133 17.59 3.81 20.63
N HIS A 134 16.32 4.25 20.57
CA HIS A 134 15.21 3.35 20.31
C HIS A 134 15.32 2.73 18.91
N PRO A 135 15.18 1.39 18.74
CA PRO A 135 15.38 0.71 17.46
C PRO A 135 14.56 1.29 16.31
N MET A 136 13.31 1.71 16.55
CA MET A 136 12.51 2.38 15.53
C MET A 136 13.14 3.68 15.00
N ALA A 137 13.76 4.50 15.86
CA ALA A 137 14.41 5.73 15.44
C ALA A 137 15.66 5.43 14.59
N VAL A 138 16.41 4.39 14.99
CA VAL A 138 17.58 3.90 14.25
C VAL A 138 17.14 3.38 12.87
N MET A 139 16.14 2.50 12.83
CA MET A 139 15.58 1.93 11.59
C MET A 139 15.09 3.03 10.64
N THR A 140 14.31 4.00 11.13
CA THR A 140 13.85 5.13 10.30
C THR A 140 15.03 5.93 9.71
N GLY A 141 16.07 6.19 10.51
CA GLY A 141 17.27 6.88 10.03
C GLY A 141 18.03 6.07 8.98
N LEU A 142 18.22 4.77 9.19
CA LEU A 142 18.91 3.88 8.26
C LEU A 142 18.15 3.73 6.93
N VAL A 143 16.83 3.54 6.98
CA VAL A 143 15.99 3.46 5.78
C VAL A 143 16.01 4.78 5.00
N GLY A 144 15.99 5.92 5.70
CA GLY A 144 16.19 7.22 5.06
C GLY A 144 17.56 7.31 4.39
N ALA A 145 18.63 6.88 5.07
CA ALA A 145 19.98 6.88 4.53
C ALA A 145 20.14 5.98 3.30
N LEU A 146 19.41 4.86 3.19
CA LEU A 146 19.43 4.01 1.98
C LEU A 146 19.14 4.80 0.70
N SER A 147 18.29 5.82 0.76
CA SER A 147 17.97 6.66 -0.42
C SER A 147 19.20 7.37 -0.99
N ALA A 148 20.19 7.72 -0.15
CA ALA A 148 21.44 8.34 -0.58
C ALA A 148 22.38 7.32 -1.26
N PHE A 149 22.40 6.07 -0.80
CA PHE A 149 23.24 5.00 -1.36
C PHE A 149 22.67 4.38 -2.64
N TYR A 150 21.34 4.43 -2.81
CA TYR A 150 20.61 3.78 -3.89
C TYR A 150 19.81 4.79 -4.72
N HIS A 151 20.41 5.95 -5.00
CA HIS A 151 19.79 7.00 -5.81
C HIS A 151 19.64 6.62 -7.29
N ASP A 152 20.36 5.59 -7.73
CA ASP A 152 20.33 5.00 -9.08
C ASP A 152 18.92 4.52 -9.51
N SER A 153 18.09 4.10 -8.54
CA SER A 153 16.77 3.51 -8.78
C SER A 153 15.62 4.35 -8.20
N THR A 154 15.70 5.68 -8.30
CA THR A 154 14.72 6.60 -7.67
C THR A 154 13.68 7.21 -8.62
N ASP A 155 13.80 6.98 -9.93
CA ASP A 155 12.78 7.43 -10.89
C ASP A 155 11.47 6.65 -10.73
N ILE A 156 10.45 7.33 -10.20
CA ILE A 156 9.12 6.79 -9.96
C ILE A 156 8.36 6.44 -11.24
N ASN A 157 8.74 7.03 -12.39
CA ASN A 157 8.07 6.77 -13.66
C ASN A 157 8.61 5.51 -14.33
N ASN A 158 9.83 5.08 -13.99
CA ASN A 158 10.45 3.87 -14.52
C ASN A 158 9.98 2.61 -13.76
N PRO A 159 9.26 1.67 -14.42
CA PRO A 159 8.79 0.45 -13.78
C PRO A 159 9.91 -0.42 -13.20
N GLN A 160 11.06 -0.48 -13.86
CA GLN A 160 12.20 -1.28 -13.40
C GLN A 160 12.80 -0.71 -12.13
N HIS A 161 12.90 0.62 -12.03
CA HIS A 161 13.40 1.28 -10.81
C HIS A 161 12.49 1.02 -9.62
N ARG A 162 11.17 1.09 -9.81
CA ARG A 162 10.18 0.75 -8.76
C ARG A 162 10.35 -0.69 -8.29
N GLU A 163 10.54 -1.63 -9.22
CA GLU A 163 10.75 -3.03 -8.89
C GLU A 163 12.06 -3.26 -8.12
N ILE A 164 13.17 -2.67 -8.59
CA ILE A 164 14.47 -2.75 -7.90
C ILE A 164 14.38 -2.18 -6.48
N ALA A 165 13.72 -1.03 -6.31
CA ALA A 165 13.51 -0.42 -5.01
C ALA A 165 12.70 -1.32 -4.07
N ALA A 166 11.60 -1.91 -4.55
CA ALA A 166 10.77 -2.83 -3.78
C ALA A 166 11.57 -4.06 -3.31
N ILE A 167 12.31 -4.70 -4.22
CA ILE A 167 13.15 -5.87 -3.88
C ILE A 167 14.25 -5.50 -2.89
N ARG A 168 14.95 -4.38 -3.11
CA ARG A 168 16.01 -3.92 -2.19
C ARG A 168 15.45 -3.65 -0.80
N LEU A 169 14.26 -3.05 -0.68
CA LEU A 169 13.63 -2.79 0.61
C LEU A 169 13.23 -4.10 1.31
N ILE A 170 12.56 -5.02 0.61
CA ILE A 170 12.20 -6.34 1.18
C ILE A 170 13.45 -7.09 1.66
N ALA A 171 14.54 -7.04 0.88
CA ALA A 171 15.77 -7.75 1.19
C ALA A 171 16.58 -7.13 2.34
N LYS A 172 16.64 -5.80 2.42
CA LYS A 172 17.52 -5.09 3.36
C LYS A 172 16.86 -4.76 4.69
N MET A 173 15.53 -4.65 4.74
CA MET A 173 14.81 -4.31 5.96
C MET A 173 15.10 -5.29 7.12
N PRO A 174 15.24 -6.61 6.90
CA PRO A 174 15.63 -7.53 7.98
C PRO A 174 17.10 -7.42 8.42
N THR A 175 17.98 -6.87 7.56
CA THR A 175 19.40 -6.69 7.86
C THR A 175 19.67 -5.41 8.67
N LEU A 176 18.86 -4.37 8.45
CA LEU A 176 18.96 -3.07 9.13
C LEU A 176 18.42 -3.13 10.56
#